data_AF-A0A1V5KXF5-F1
#
_entry.id   AF-A0A1V5KXF5-F1
#
_cell.length_a   1.000
_cell.length_b   1.000
_cell.length_c   1.000
_cell.angle_alpha   90.00
_cell.angle_beta   90.00
_cell.angle_gamma   90.00
#
_symmetry.space_group_name_H-M   'P 1'
#
loop_
_entity.id
_entity.type
_entity.pdbx_description
1 polymer ?
#
loop_
_entity_poly.entity_id
_entity_poly.type
_entity_poly.pdbx_seq_one_letter_code
_entity_poly.pdbx_strand_id
1 'polypeptide(L)' 'MTYVAFVPADQKIEDRAKTDKSWQRADARGWTIRTFPGHHVAHQEDPAGVAALMVESVSDQNRVTSE' A
#
# COMPACT_ATOMS: atom_id res chain seq x y z
N MET A 1 -6.40 9.51 0.63
CA MET A 1 -6.63 8.28 -0.17
C MET A 1 -5.39 7.45 -0.06
N THR A 2 -5.53 6.16 0.24
CA THR A 2 -4.40 5.28 0.53
C THR A 2 -4.24 4.26 -0.59
N TYR A 3 -3.03 4.12 -1.12
CA TYR A 3 -2.66 3.01 -1.99
C TYR A 3 -2.04 1.90 -1.16
N VAL A 4 -2.53 0.67 -1.34
CA VAL A 4 -2.01 -0.52 -0.68
C VAL A 4 -1.39 -1.43 -1.71
N ALA A 5 -0.11 -1.77 -1.53
CA ALA A 5 0.56 -2.81 -2.30
C ALA A 5 0.65 -4.11 -1.49
N PHE A 6 0.14 -5.20 -2.05
CA PHE A 6 0.39 -6.55 -1.51
C PHE A 6 1.76 -7.01 -2.00
N VAL A 7 2.71 -7.14 -1.08
CA VAL A 7 4.11 -7.49 -1.35
C VAL A 7 4.41 -8.86 -0.75
N PRO A 8 4.72 -9.87 -1.57
CA PRO A 8 5.12 -11.19 -1.08
C PRO A 8 6.37 -11.14 -0.21
N ALA A 9 6.51 -12.08 0.74
CA ALA A 9 7.61 -12.08 1.70
C ALA A 9 9.01 -12.24 1.07
N ASP A 10 9.08 -12.83 -0.12
CA ASP A 10 10.31 -12.98 -0.90
C ASP A 10 10.63 -11.75 -1.77
N GLN A 11 9.73 -10.76 -1.85
CA GLN A 11 9.92 -9.54 -2.60
C GLN A 11 10.30 -8.36 -1.69
N LYS A 12 11.26 -7.55 -2.15
CA LYS A 12 11.63 -6.29 -1.51
C LYS A 12 10.67 -5.18 -1.87
N ILE A 13 10.25 -4.41 -0.86
CA ILE A 13 9.33 -3.28 -1.03
C ILE A 13 9.94 -2.21 -1.95
N GLU A 14 11.24 -1.96 -1.83
CA GLU A 14 11.94 -0.94 -2.61
C GLU A 14 11.94 -1.26 -4.11
N ASP A 15 12.07 -2.54 -4.46
CA ASP A 15 12.04 -2.99 -5.85
C ASP A 15 10.62 -2.94 -6.41
N ARG A 16 9.61 -3.20 -5.56
CA ARG A 16 8.21 -3.00 -5.92
C ARG A 16 7.90 -1.54 -6.23
N ALA A 17 8.33 -0.61 -5.37
CA ALA A 17 8.10 0.83 -5.56
C ALA A 17 8.67 1.37 -6.88
N LYS A 18 9.80 0.82 -7.34
CA LYS A 18 10.46 1.20 -8.60
C LYS A 18 9.79 0.66 -9.86
N THR A 19 9.05 -0.44 -9.75
CA THR A 19 8.51 -1.15 -10.91
C THR A 19 6.99 -1.03 -11.03
N ASP A 20 6.29 -0.73 -9.94
CA ASP A 20 4.85 -0.59 -9.89
C ASP A 20 4.40 0.82 -10.33
N LYS A 21 3.87 0.91 -11.55
CA LYS A 21 3.36 2.19 -12.11
C LYS A 21 2.19 2.76 -11.33
N SER A 22 1.37 1.92 -10.70
CA SER A 22 0.22 2.38 -9.90
C SER A 22 0.70 2.99 -8.58
N TRP A 23 1.69 2.37 -7.95
CA TRP A 23 2.40 2.94 -6.81
C TRP A 23 2.97 4.31 -7.15
N GLN A 24 3.73 4.41 -8.23
CA GLN A 24 4.39 5.67 -8.64
C GLN A 24 3.38 6.79 -8.88
N ARG A 25 2.24 6.49 -9.50
CA ARG A 25 1.17 7.46 -9.72
C ARG A 25 0.48 7.87 -8.42
N ALA A 26 0.27 6.93 -7.49
CA ALA A 26 -0.29 7.23 -6.19
C ALA A 26 0.65 8.16 -5.41
N ASP A 27 1.95 7.84 -5.40
CA ASP A 27 2.96 8.66 -4.73
C ASP A 27 3.07 10.06 -5.34
N ALA A 28 3.07 10.16 -6.68
CA ALA A 28 3.07 11.44 -7.39
C ALA A 28 1.83 12.30 -7.10
N ARG A 29 0.69 11.69 -6.74
CA ARG A 29 -0.53 12.38 -6.29
C ARG A 29 -0.54 12.69 -4.79
N GLY A 30 0.57 12.45 -4.09
CA GLY A 30 0.70 12.67 -2.66
C GLY A 30 -0.13 11.71 -1.80
N TRP A 31 -0.55 10.56 -2.33
CA TRP A 31 -1.31 9.58 -1.56
C TRP A 31 -0.42 8.87 -0.56
N THR A 32 -1.00 8.51 0.59
CA THR A 32 -0.31 7.63 1.53
C THR A 32 -0.12 6.26 0.90
N ILE A 33 1.10 5.73 1.01
CA ILE A 33 1.45 4.41 0.50
C ILE A 33 1.63 3.46 1.68
N ARG A 34 0.89 2.36 1.67
CA ARG A 34 1.02 1.25 2.61
C ARG A 34 1.37 -0.03 1.88
N THR A 35 1.99 -0.96 2.59
CA THR A 35 2.22 -2.32 2.11
C THR A 35 1.55 -3.33 3.03
N PHE A 36 1.21 -4.48 2.47
CA PHE A 36 0.71 -5.63 3.21
C PHE A 36 1.42 -6.89 2.73
N PRO A 37 1.89 -7.79 3.61
CA PRO A 37 2.52 -9.03 3.19
C PRO A 37 1.50 -9.94 2.48
N GLY A 38 1.84 -10.44 1.29
CA GLY A 38 1.04 -11.44 0.58
C GLY A 38 0.61 -11.03 -0.83
N HIS A 39 -0.44 -11.68 -1.31
CA HIS A 39 -0.95 -11.53 -2.68
C HIS A 39 -2.40 -11.00 -2.69
N HIS A 40 -3.05 -11.08 -3.84
CA HIS A 40 -4.45 -10.68 -4.03
C HIS A 40 -5.45 -11.42 -3.11
N VAL A 41 -5.09 -12.60 -2.58
CA VAL A 41 -5.90 -13.40 -1.65
C VAL A 41 -5.53 -13.20 -0.18
N ALA A 42 -4.70 -12.21 0.16
CA ALA A 42 -4.25 -11.98 1.53
C ALA A 42 -5.39 -11.84 2.57
N HIS A 43 -6.58 -11.40 2.14
CA HIS A 43 -7.76 -11.35 3.00
C HIS A 43 -8.31 -12.72 3.43
N GLN A 44 -7.99 -13.80 2.70
CA GLN A 44 -8.35 -15.18 3.05
C GLN A 44 -7.29 -15.81 3.96
N GLU A 45 -6.03 -15.46 3.73
CA GLU A 45 -4.87 -16.01 4.44
C GLU A 45 -4.67 -15.33 5.81
N ASP A 46 -4.83 -14.00 5.86
CA ASP A 46 -4.75 -13.19 7.07
C ASP A 46 -5.86 -12.11 7.10
N PRO A 47 -7.12 -12.51 7.33
CA PRO A 47 -8.24 -11.56 7.42
C PRO A 47 -8.07 -10.56 8.56
N ALA A 48 -7.44 -10.96 9.67
CA ALA A 48 -7.25 -10.10 10.84
C ALA A 48 -6.22 -9.00 10.55
N GLY A 49 -5.10 -9.34 9.88
CA GLY A 49 -4.10 -8.37 9.45
C GLY A 49 -4.66 -7.38 8.44
N VAL A 50 -5.45 -7.85 7.46
CA VAL A 50 -6.10 -6.94 6.50
C VAL A 50 -7.09 -6.01 7.20
N ALA A 51 -7.86 -6.51 8.17
CA ALA A 51 -8.76 -5.67 8.97
C ALA A 51 -7.99 -4.60 9.77
N ALA A 52 -6.87 -4.96 10.39
CA ALA A 52 -6.00 -4.02 11.10
C ALA A 52 -5.45 -2.94 10.16
N LEU A 53 -4.96 -3.32 8.97
CA LEU A 53 -4.51 -2.39 7.94
C LEU A 53 -5.60 -1.37 7.58
N MET A 54 -6.85 -1.83 7.41
CA MET A 54 -7.98 -0.95 7.09
C MET A 54 -8.24 0.04 8.22
N VAL A 55 -8.25 -0.40 9.48
CA VAL A 55 -8.45 0.48 10.65
C VAL A 55 -7.36 1.53 10.72
N GLU A 56 -6.10 1.14 10.56
CA GLU A 56 -4.98 2.09 10.60
C GLU A 56 -5.05 3.11 9.46
N SER A 57 -5.50 2.69 8.27
CA SER A 57 -5.58 3.56 7.09
C SER A 57 -6.58 4.71 7.21
N VAL A 58 -7.53 4.63 8.16
CA VAL A 58 -8.49 5.72 8.43
C VAL A 58 -7.79 7.01 8.84
N SER A 59 -6.64 6.89 9.50
CA SER A 59 -5.86 8.04 9.98
C SER A 59 -4.86 8.59 8.97
N ASP A 60 -4.75 7.99 7.79
CA ASP A 60 -3.76 8.35 6.78
C ASP A 60 -3.93 9.79 6.29
N GLN A 61 -2.82 10.53 6.28
CA GLN A 61 -2.77 11.91 5.78
C GLN A 61 -1.99 11.95 4.47
N ASN A 62 -2.65 12.47 3.44
CA ASN A 62 -2.03 12.70 2.14
C ASN A 62 -1.11 13.92 2.19
N ARG A 63 -0.03 13.88 1.41
CA ARG A 63 0.83 15.04 1.18
C ARG A 63 0.09 16.01 0.26
N VAL A 64 0.17 17.31 0.57
CA VAL A 64 -0.27 18.35 -0.35
C VAL A 64 0.73 18.42 -1.49
N THR A 65 0.29 18.10 -2.71
CA THR A 65 1.07 18.32 -3.93
C THR A 65 0.71 19.69 -4.46
N SER A 66 1.63 20.65 -4.36
CA SER A 66 1.50 21.93 -5.06
C SER A 66 1.68 21.67 -6.57
N GLU A 67 0.75 22.17 -7.39
CA GLU A 67 0.85 22.14 -8.86
C GLU A 67 2.00 23.00 -9.39
#